data_AF-A0AAV6KD66-F1
#
_entry.id   AF-A0AAV6KD66-F1
#
_cell.length_a   1.000
_cell.length_b   1.000
_cell.length_c   1.000
_cell.angle_alpha   90.00
_cell.angle_beta   90.00
_cell.angle_gamma   90.00
#
_symmetry.space_group_name_H-M   'P 1'
#
loop_
_entity.id
_entity.type
_entity.pdbx_description
1 polymer ?
#
loop_
_entity_poly.entity_id
_entity_poly.type
_entity_poly.pdbx_seq_one_letter_code
_entity_poly.pdbx_strand_id
1 'polypeptide(L)'
;MREKRIGKAVPTSATAIAPAIRYVVPSDDTSPTAETTVKVMAKEGPDWEGLLKWSLANSDGTRPPRNFSEEDRKWFMEAMQSQTLDVIKRMKEITLVMQTPEQVLEEQGVTASDIEDMLDELQEHVESIDMANDLNSIGGLVPLLGYLKNSHANIRAKAADVVTTVVQNNPKSQQLVMEANGLEPLLSNFTSDEDITARTKALGAISSLIMHNKPGIAAFRLANGYGALRDALSSENARFQRKALNLIHYLLRETQSDCNIVTELGFPRIMMHLASSEDSEVREAALRGLLELAKDRTDGTQGGFGEEDEKLKQILQDRMNGISAMPMEDLGAVKDERQLVDSLWNACFDEPSSLREKGLLVLPGDDALPPDVASGHFEPPLRAWAANPEVGRNASTEKKETPLLLGPGPSTENGARLQVSSNGDADAGDHHRSDS
;
A
#
# COMPACT_ATOMS: atom_id res chain seq x y z
N MET A 1 -59.78 -59.80 -9.52
CA MET A 1 -58.71 -60.34 -10.39
C MET A 1 -57.50 -59.46 -10.20
N ARG A 2 -56.36 -60.04 -9.75
CA ARG A 2 -54.96 -59.58 -9.90
C ARG A 2 -54.58 -58.17 -9.39
N GLU A 3 -53.40 -57.90 -8.82
CA GLU A 3 -52.27 -58.68 -8.30
C GLU A 3 -51.32 -57.69 -7.58
N LYS A 4 -50.67 -58.15 -6.50
CA LYS A 4 -49.29 -57.91 -6.00
C LYS A 4 -48.64 -56.51 -6.12
N ARG A 5 -48.23 -55.88 -5.00
CA ARG A 5 -46.97 -56.09 -4.22
C ARG A 5 -45.69 -55.82 -5.02
N ILE A 6 -44.85 -54.90 -4.50
CA ILE A 6 -43.40 -54.93 -4.15
C ILE A 6 -43.12 -53.48 -3.66
N GLY A 7 -42.45 -53.14 -2.56
CA GLY A 7 -41.61 -53.85 -1.61
C GLY A 7 -40.30 -53.07 -1.42
N LYS A 8 -39.98 -52.72 -0.16
CA LYS A 8 -38.68 -52.24 0.40
C LYS A 8 -38.27 -50.79 0.10
N ALA A 9 -37.47 -50.09 0.91
CA ALA A 9 -37.09 -50.04 2.33
C ALA A 9 -35.84 -49.15 2.35
N VAL A 10 -35.80 -48.06 3.13
CA VAL A 10 -34.55 -47.35 3.46
C VAL A 10 -34.62 -46.92 4.93
N PRO A 11 -33.52 -47.06 5.70
CA PRO A 11 -33.61 -47.36 7.13
C PRO A 11 -33.51 -46.13 8.03
N THR A 12 -34.11 -46.28 9.21
CA THR A 12 -33.88 -45.49 10.41
C THR A 12 -32.42 -45.62 10.82
N SER A 13 -31.66 -44.52 10.81
CA SER A 13 -30.39 -44.42 11.54
C SER A 13 -30.42 -43.13 12.35
N ALA A 14 -30.49 -43.31 13.67
CA ALA A 14 -30.26 -42.28 14.65
C ALA A 14 -28.82 -41.76 14.50
N THR A 15 -28.63 -40.45 14.50
CA THR A 15 -27.31 -39.84 14.72
C THR A 15 -27.47 -38.65 15.64
N ALA A 16 -26.58 -38.62 16.61
CA ALA A 16 -26.61 -37.86 17.84
C ALA A 16 -26.60 -36.35 17.61
N ILE A 17 -27.46 -35.67 18.37
CA ILE A 17 -27.37 -34.23 18.63
C ILE A 17 -26.25 -34.04 19.64
N ALA A 18 -25.17 -33.36 19.24
CA ALA A 18 -24.09 -32.97 20.14
C ALA A 18 -24.58 -31.88 21.13
N PRO A 19 -24.11 -31.90 22.39
CA PRO A 19 -24.64 -31.03 23.43
C PRO A 19 -24.13 -29.59 23.29
N ALA A 20 -25.02 -28.64 23.55
CA ALA A 20 -24.70 -27.23 23.73
C ALA A 20 -23.75 -27.06 24.92
N ILE A 21 -22.57 -26.49 24.68
CA ILE A 21 -21.65 -26.07 25.73
C ILE A 21 -22.26 -24.85 26.41
N ARG A 22 -22.84 -25.06 27.60
CA ARG A 22 -23.13 -23.99 28.57
C ARG A 22 -21.80 -23.45 29.08
N TYR A 23 -21.42 -22.25 28.67
CA TYR A 23 -20.43 -21.48 29.41
C TYR A 23 -21.09 -20.98 30.70
N VAL A 24 -20.59 -21.51 31.83
CA VAL A 24 -20.88 -21.01 33.17
C VAL A 24 -20.01 -19.77 33.38
N VAL A 25 -20.63 -18.62 33.60
CA VAL A 25 -19.97 -17.40 34.04
C VAL A 25 -19.60 -17.57 35.52
N PRO A 26 -18.32 -17.47 35.93
CA PRO A 26 -17.98 -17.33 37.33
C PRO A 26 -18.32 -15.91 37.78
N SER A 27 -19.17 -15.80 38.79
CA SER A 27 -19.39 -14.55 39.54
C SER A 27 -18.17 -14.29 40.41
N ASP A 28 -17.26 -13.42 39.97
CA ASP A 28 -16.32 -12.74 40.86
C ASP A 28 -16.75 -11.28 41.00
N ASP A 29 -17.45 -11.01 42.11
CA ASP A 29 -17.67 -9.68 42.66
C ASP A 29 -16.31 -9.11 43.06
N THR A 30 -15.67 -8.34 42.18
CA THR A 30 -14.85 -7.14 42.47
C THR A 30 -14.26 -6.59 41.17
N SER A 31 -15.08 -5.91 40.38
CA SER A 31 -14.60 -5.10 39.26
C SER A 31 -14.66 -3.62 39.65
N PRO A 32 -13.56 -2.85 39.60
CA PRO A 32 -13.61 -1.41 39.80
C PRO A 32 -14.36 -0.78 38.62
N THR A 33 -15.20 0.22 38.91
CA THR A 33 -15.99 0.94 37.91
C THR A 33 -15.11 1.69 36.90
N ALA A 34 -15.60 1.84 35.67
CA ALA A 34 -14.89 2.46 34.54
C ALA A 34 -14.30 3.86 34.84
N GLU A 35 -14.91 4.64 35.73
CA GLU A 35 -14.37 5.93 36.18
C GLU A 35 -13.08 5.78 37.02
N THR A 36 -12.91 4.67 37.73
CA THR A 36 -11.72 4.40 38.56
C THR A 36 -10.54 4.00 37.67
N THR A 37 -10.79 3.23 36.62
CA THR A 37 -9.78 2.88 35.61
C THR A 37 -9.29 4.10 34.85
N VAL A 38 -10.18 5.03 34.48
CA VAL A 38 -9.79 6.27 33.78
C VAL A 38 -8.98 7.22 34.68
N LYS A 39 -9.25 7.29 35.99
CA LYS A 39 -8.52 8.17 36.92
C LYS A 39 -7.16 7.65 37.37
N VAL A 40 -6.95 6.34 37.43
CA VAL A 40 -5.66 5.75 37.84
C VAL A 40 -4.61 5.84 36.72
N MET A 41 -5.02 5.89 35.46
CA MET A 41 -4.11 5.90 34.30
C MET A 41 -3.48 7.25 33.96
N ALA A 42 -3.84 8.34 34.68
CA ALA A 42 -3.39 9.69 34.36
C ALA A 42 -2.16 10.17 35.17
N LYS A 43 -1.48 9.32 35.97
CA LYS A 43 -0.46 9.81 36.91
C LYS A 43 0.87 9.09 37.03
N GLU A 44 1.15 8.06 36.24
CA GLU A 44 2.49 7.46 36.21
C GLU A 44 2.96 7.34 34.76
N GLY A 45 3.43 8.48 34.23
CA GLY A 45 4.26 8.47 33.03
C GLY A 45 5.59 7.76 33.30
N PRO A 46 6.34 7.39 32.26
CA PRO A 46 7.54 6.56 32.41
C PRO A 46 8.56 7.25 33.32
N ASP A 47 9.26 6.47 34.16
CA ASP A 47 10.39 6.96 34.95
C ASP A 47 11.63 7.17 34.05
N TRP A 48 11.50 8.08 33.08
CA TRP A 48 12.55 8.50 32.16
C TRP A 48 13.76 9.05 32.92
N GLU A 49 13.50 9.69 34.06
CA GLU A 49 14.53 10.21 34.95
C GLU A 49 15.33 9.06 35.57
N GLY A 50 14.67 7.97 36.00
CA GLY A 50 15.32 6.75 36.46
C GLY A 50 16.11 6.04 35.37
N LEU A 51 15.54 5.89 34.17
CA LEU A 51 16.20 5.24 33.03
C LEU A 51 17.42 6.04 32.55
N LEU A 52 17.31 7.36 32.51
CA LEU A 52 18.39 8.27 32.16
C LEU A 52 19.49 8.28 33.23
N LYS A 53 19.14 8.34 34.52
CA LYS A 53 20.11 8.22 35.63
C LYS A 53 20.85 6.89 35.62
N TRP A 54 20.13 5.80 35.35
CA TRP A 54 20.73 4.48 35.23
C TRP A 54 21.68 4.39 34.02
N SER A 55 21.27 4.92 32.86
CA SER A 55 22.12 4.97 31.66
C SER A 55 23.38 5.79 31.91
N LEU A 56 23.25 6.98 32.51
CA LEU A 56 24.38 7.85 32.85
C LEU A 56 25.33 7.22 33.87
N ALA A 57 24.80 6.47 34.84
CA ALA A 57 25.59 5.75 35.84
C ALA A 57 26.36 4.55 35.25
N ASN A 58 25.88 3.98 34.14
CA ASN A 58 26.47 2.81 33.49
C ASN A 58 27.29 3.14 32.23
N SER A 59 27.24 4.37 31.71
CA SER A 59 28.07 4.84 30.60
C SER A 59 29.03 5.96 31.02
N ASP A 60 30.12 5.64 31.71
CA ASP A 60 31.15 6.64 32.07
C ASP A 60 32.13 6.96 30.92
N GLY A 61 32.08 6.22 29.80
CA GLY A 61 32.94 6.42 28.62
C GLY A 61 34.44 6.15 28.83
N THR A 62 34.87 5.85 30.05
CA THR A 62 36.28 5.66 30.45
C THR A 62 36.62 4.23 30.84
N ARG A 63 35.63 3.32 30.88
CA ARG A 63 35.80 1.89 31.19
C ARG A 63 35.39 1.00 30.01
N PRO A 64 36.02 -0.17 29.84
CA PRO A 64 35.60 -1.13 28.82
C PRO A 64 34.13 -1.55 29.05
N PRO A 65 33.38 -1.85 27.96
CA PRO A 65 31.95 -2.14 28.05
C PRO A 65 31.69 -3.29 29.03
N ARG A 66 30.89 -3.00 30.05
CA ARG A 66 30.52 -3.97 31.08
C ARG A 66 29.40 -4.85 30.52
N ASN A 67 29.55 -6.17 30.59
CA ASN A 67 28.47 -7.09 30.24
C ASN A 67 27.30 -6.88 31.21
N PHE A 68 26.09 -6.71 30.67
CA PHE A 68 24.85 -6.57 31.45
C PHE A 68 24.69 -7.74 32.43
N SER A 69 24.31 -7.46 33.68
CA SER A 69 23.83 -8.52 34.58
C SER A 69 22.48 -9.06 34.08
N GLU A 70 22.12 -10.28 34.44
CA GLU A 70 20.83 -10.85 34.03
C GLU A 70 19.66 -10.06 34.63
N GLU A 71 19.86 -9.49 35.80
CA GLU A 71 18.91 -8.65 36.52
C GLU A 71 18.69 -7.30 35.80
N ASP A 72 19.76 -6.63 35.36
CA ASP A 72 19.67 -5.38 34.59
C ASP A 72 19.00 -5.59 33.23
N ARG A 73 19.32 -6.71 32.57
CA ARG A 73 18.70 -7.09 31.29
C ARG A 73 17.21 -7.38 31.47
N LYS A 74 16.84 -8.08 32.55
CA LYS A 74 15.44 -8.39 32.86
C LYS A 74 14.66 -7.13 33.21
N TRP A 75 15.21 -6.25 34.04
CA TRP A 75 14.60 -4.97 34.36
C TRP A 75 14.41 -4.09 33.12
N PHE A 76 15.42 -4.00 32.25
CA PHE A 76 15.31 -3.25 31.00
C PHE A 76 14.26 -3.83 30.05
N MET A 77 14.23 -5.16 29.89
CA MET A 77 13.18 -5.82 29.08
C MET A 77 11.80 -5.62 29.70
N GLU A 78 11.66 -5.66 31.02
CA GLU A 78 10.40 -5.45 31.72
C GLU A 78 9.92 -4.00 31.61
N ALA A 79 10.81 -3.01 31.74
CA ALA A 79 10.52 -1.60 31.51
C ALA A 79 10.11 -1.34 30.05
N MET A 80 10.86 -1.90 29.09
CA MET A 80 10.51 -1.81 27.66
C MET A 80 9.18 -2.50 27.33
N GLN A 81 8.92 -3.69 27.88
CA GLN A 81 7.68 -4.44 27.66
C GLN A 81 6.47 -3.82 28.37
N SER A 82 6.68 -3.15 29.52
CA SER A 82 5.63 -2.39 30.20
C SER A 82 5.17 -1.17 29.39
N GLN A 83 6.04 -0.67 28.50
CA GLN A 83 5.79 0.47 27.63
C GLN A 83 5.30 0.09 26.23
N THR A 84 5.63 -1.11 25.75
CA THR A 84 4.96 -1.65 24.56
C THR A 84 3.52 -1.92 24.96
N LEU A 85 2.59 -1.01 24.60
CA LEU A 85 1.17 -1.37 24.53
C LEU A 85 1.12 -2.73 23.85
N ASP A 86 0.54 -3.73 24.50
CA ASP A 86 0.30 -5.01 23.83
C ASP A 86 -0.72 -4.70 22.74
N VAL A 87 -0.21 -4.29 21.57
CA VAL A 87 -1.00 -3.83 20.43
C VAL A 87 -2.00 -4.92 20.05
N ILE A 88 -1.59 -6.18 20.15
CA ILE A 88 -2.46 -7.34 19.92
C ILE A 88 -3.59 -7.39 20.95
N LYS A 89 -3.30 -7.16 22.24
CA LYS A 89 -4.35 -7.06 23.26
C LYS A 89 -5.29 -5.89 22.96
N ARG A 90 -4.78 -4.72 22.60
CA ARG A 90 -5.62 -3.55 22.29
C ARG A 90 -6.49 -3.79 21.06
N MET A 91 -5.93 -4.36 19.98
CA MET A 91 -6.68 -4.75 18.80
C MET A 91 -7.75 -5.82 19.09
N LYS A 92 -7.52 -6.72 20.06
CA LYS A 92 -8.54 -7.67 20.53
C LYS A 92 -9.69 -6.96 21.26
N GLU A 93 -9.39 -5.96 22.08
CA GLU A 93 -10.42 -5.14 22.73
C GLU A 93 -11.26 -4.39 21.68
N ILE A 94 -10.62 -3.75 20.70
CA ILE A 94 -11.30 -3.09 19.57
C ILE A 94 -12.15 -4.11 18.78
N THR A 95 -11.61 -5.30 18.52
CA THR A 95 -12.34 -6.39 17.85
C THR A 95 -13.58 -6.80 18.62
N LEU A 96 -13.52 -6.87 19.95
CA LEU A 96 -14.66 -7.20 20.79
C LEU A 96 -15.75 -6.12 20.72
N VAL A 97 -15.35 -4.84 20.72
CA VAL A 97 -16.28 -3.73 20.51
C VAL A 97 -16.95 -3.86 19.13
N MET A 98 -16.17 -4.14 18.08
CA MET A 98 -16.73 -4.33 16.72
C MET A 98 -17.71 -5.51 16.62
N GLN A 99 -17.53 -6.55 17.43
CA GLN A 99 -18.43 -7.71 17.47
C GLN A 99 -19.69 -7.48 18.31
N THR A 100 -19.70 -6.42 19.13
CA THR A 100 -20.82 -6.10 20.01
C THR A 100 -21.97 -5.51 19.18
N PRO A 101 -23.23 -5.95 19.38
CA PRO A 101 -24.37 -5.39 18.66
C PRO A 101 -24.53 -3.89 18.90
N GLU A 102 -24.89 -3.14 17.86
CA GLU A 102 -25.03 -1.68 17.90
C GLU A 102 -25.98 -1.22 19.03
N GLN A 103 -27.08 -1.94 19.29
CA GLN A 103 -28.02 -1.59 20.37
C GLN A 103 -27.34 -1.62 21.75
N VAL A 104 -26.44 -2.57 21.97
CA VAL A 104 -25.72 -2.71 23.24
C VAL A 104 -24.67 -1.61 23.38
N LEU A 105 -24.03 -1.21 22.29
CA LEU A 105 -23.09 -0.09 22.26
C LEU A 105 -23.81 1.23 22.59
N GLU A 106 -24.99 1.46 22.00
CA GLU A 106 -25.82 2.63 22.28
C GLU A 106 -26.30 2.66 23.75
N GLU A 107 -26.73 1.51 24.30
CA GLU A 107 -27.11 1.40 25.72
C GLU A 107 -25.94 1.69 26.67
N GLN A 108 -24.71 1.38 26.26
CA GLN A 108 -23.48 1.69 26.99
C GLN A 108 -23.01 3.14 26.79
N GLY A 109 -23.72 3.93 25.99
CA GLY A 109 -23.40 5.33 25.71
C GLY A 109 -22.26 5.52 24.71
N VAL A 110 -21.90 4.49 23.95
CA VAL A 110 -20.92 4.59 22.86
C VAL A 110 -21.56 5.35 21.70
N THR A 111 -20.95 6.47 21.32
CA THR A 111 -21.42 7.31 20.23
C THR A 111 -20.75 6.92 18.91
N ALA A 112 -21.31 7.38 17.78
CA ALA A 112 -20.69 7.20 16.48
C ALA A 112 -19.27 7.81 16.42
N SER A 113 -19.01 8.91 17.14
CA SER A 113 -17.68 9.52 17.23
C SER A 113 -16.68 8.61 17.95
N ASP A 114 -17.11 7.94 19.02
CA ASP A 114 -16.25 7.00 19.75
C ASP A 114 -15.86 5.80 18.87
N ILE A 115 -16.77 5.37 17.99
CA ILE A 115 -16.50 4.33 16.99
C ILE A 115 -15.50 4.82 15.94
N GLU A 116 -15.61 6.07 15.49
CA GLU A 116 -14.63 6.66 14.57
C GLU A 116 -13.23 6.71 15.19
N ASP A 117 -13.11 7.21 16.41
CA ASP A 117 -11.84 7.30 17.13
C ASP A 117 -11.23 5.92 17.35
N MET A 118 -12.06 4.91 17.65
CA MET A 118 -11.63 3.52 17.76
C MET A 118 -11.14 2.94 16.42
N LEU A 119 -11.80 3.27 15.30
CA LEU A 119 -11.36 2.84 13.98
C LEU A 119 -10.07 3.56 13.54
N ASP A 120 -9.87 4.81 13.95
CA ASP A 120 -8.62 5.54 13.74
C ASP A 120 -7.47 4.89 14.53
N GLU A 121 -7.69 4.56 15.80
CA GLU A 121 -6.71 3.81 16.60
C GLU A 121 -6.38 2.45 15.95
N LEU A 122 -7.40 1.74 15.46
CA LEU A 122 -7.18 0.48 14.73
C LEU A 122 -6.35 0.70 13.47
N GLN A 123 -6.60 1.79 12.73
CA GLN A 123 -5.86 2.13 11.52
C GLN A 123 -4.37 2.29 11.81
N GLU A 124 -4.01 3.05 12.85
CA GLU A 124 -2.62 3.26 13.28
C GLU A 124 -1.91 1.94 13.60
N HIS A 125 -2.61 1.01 14.26
CA HIS A 125 -2.04 -0.30 14.59
C HIS A 125 -1.79 -1.16 13.35
N VAL A 126 -2.72 -1.17 12.39
CA VAL A 126 -2.61 -2.00 11.18
C VAL A 126 -1.73 -1.40 10.09
N GLU A 127 -1.12 -0.23 10.30
CA GLU A 127 -0.02 0.27 9.45
C GLU A 127 1.18 -0.71 9.43
N SER A 128 1.37 -1.45 10.53
CA SER A 128 2.31 -2.57 10.55
C SER A 128 1.72 -3.77 9.81
N ILE A 129 2.46 -4.27 8.81
CA ILE A 129 2.06 -5.46 8.02
C ILE A 129 1.79 -6.68 8.92
N ASP A 130 2.56 -6.84 9.99
CA ASP A 130 2.37 -7.94 10.94
C ASP A 130 1.04 -7.81 11.69
N MET A 131 0.71 -6.60 12.16
CA MET A 131 -0.56 -6.33 12.84
C MET A 131 -1.75 -6.43 11.89
N ALA A 132 -1.62 -5.95 10.65
CA ALA A 132 -2.65 -6.15 9.62
C ALA A 132 -2.96 -7.63 9.38
N ASN A 133 -1.93 -8.48 9.37
CA ASN A 133 -2.09 -9.93 9.24
C ASN A 133 -2.70 -10.56 10.51
N ASP A 134 -2.33 -10.07 11.69
CA ASP A 134 -2.85 -10.55 12.97
C ASP A 134 -4.31 -10.15 13.20
N LEU A 135 -4.78 -9.05 12.61
CA LEU A 135 -6.18 -8.62 12.68
C LEU A 135 -7.15 -9.73 12.25
N ASN A 136 -6.81 -10.48 11.20
CA ASN A 136 -7.61 -11.62 10.79
C ASN A 136 -7.50 -12.78 11.79
N SER A 137 -6.29 -13.07 12.29
CA SER A 137 -6.03 -14.14 13.27
C SER A 137 -6.80 -13.93 14.59
N ILE A 138 -7.00 -12.69 15.01
CA ILE A 138 -7.79 -12.34 16.20
C ILE A 138 -9.30 -12.21 15.93
N GLY A 139 -9.75 -12.42 14.68
CA GLY A 139 -11.16 -12.37 14.29
C GLY A 139 -11.72 -10.96 14.09
N GLY A 140 -10.87 -9.95 13.88
CA GLY A 140 -11.27 -8.56 13.67
C GLY A 140 -11.59 -8.18 12.23
N LEU A 141 -11.12 -8.97 11.25
CA LEU A 141 -11.34 -8.67 9.82
C LEU A 141 -12.83 -8.72 9.42
N VAL A 142 -13.55 -9.78 9.78
CA VAL A 142 -14.97 -9.93 9.41
C VAL A 142 -15.85 -8.84 10.06
N PRO A 143 -15.70 -8.51 11.35
CA PRO A 143 -16.38 -7.36 11.96
C PRO A 143 -16.07 -6.04 11.25
N LEU A 144 -14.80 -5.77 10.93
CA LEU A 144 -14.40 -4.57 10.19
C LEU A 144 -15.12 -4.47 8.82
N LEU A 145 -15.21 -5.58 8.08
CA LEU A 145 -15.97 -5.62 6.82
C LEU A 145 -17.48 -5.43 7.03
N GLY A 146 -18.01 -5.82 8.19
CA GLY A 146 -19.39 -5.56 8.60
C GLY A 146 -19.68 -4.06 8.77
N TYR A 147 -18.71 -3.30 9.28
CA TYR A 147 -18.83 -1.85 9.50
C TYR A 147 -18.92 -1.05 8.19
N LEU A 148 -18.54 -1.65 7.06
CA LEU A 148 -18.82 -1.08 5.74
C LEU A 148 -20.32 -0.96 5.45
N LYS A 149 -21.20 -1.67 6.19
CA LYS A 149 -22.66 -1.60 6.04
C LYS A 149 -23.34 -0.81 7.16
N ASN A 150 -22.56 -0.08 7.97
CA ASN A 150 -23.08 0.69 9.10
C ASN A 150 -23.98 1.83 8.62
N SER A 151 -24.94 2.21 9.47
CA SER A 151 -25.90 3.30 9.25
C SER A 151 -25.23 4.65 8.97
N HIS A 152 -24.09 4.92 9.63
CA HIS A 152 -23.39 6.20 9.55
C HIS A 152 -22.30 6.21 8.47
N ALA A 153 -22.35 7.22 7.59
CA ALA A 153 -21.43 7.34 6.45
C ALA A 153 -19.96 7.52 6.86
N ASN A 154 -19.70 8.27 7.93
CA ASN A 154 -18.38 8.44 8.52
C ASN A 154 -17.78 7.10 8.97
N ILE A 155 -18.54 6.25 9.65
CA ILE A 155 -18.09 4.91 10.07
C ILE A 155 -17.80 4.04 8.85
N ARG A 156 -18.66 4.06 7.82
CA ARG A 156 -18.39 3.35 6.55
C ARG A 156 -17.10 3.84 5.89
N ALA A 157 -16.87 5.16 5.88
CA ALA A 157 -15.68 5.77 5.31
C ALA A 157 -14.41 5.39 6.09
N LYS A 158 -14.46 5.42 7.43
CA LYS A 158 -13.36 5.01 8.32
C LYS A 158 -13.05 3.53 8.20
N ALA A 159 -14.07 2.67 8.20
CA ALA A 159 -13.89 1.24 7.99
C ALA A 159 -13.22 0.94 6.64
N ALA A 160 -13.64 1.63 5.55
CA ALA A 160 -12.97 1.51 4.26
C ALA A 160 -11.51 2.02 4.28
N ASP A 161 -11.20 3.02 5.10
CA ASP A 161 -9.82 3.49 5.27
C ASP A 161 -8.94 2.47 6.00
N VAL A 162 -9.43 1.87 7.08
CA VAL A 162 -8.74 0.77 7.78
C VAL A 162 -8.52 -0.40 6.82
N VAL A 163 -9.53 -0.79 6.03
CA VAL A 163 -9.38 -1.85 5.02
C VAL A 163 -8.33 -1.46 3.99
N THR A 164 -8.27 -0.20 3.57
CA THR A 164 -7.23 0.30 2.67
C THR A 164 -5.84 0.06 3.24
N THR A 165 -5.60 0.44 4.50
CA THR A 165 -4.32 0.24 5.19
C THR A 165 -3.97 -1.26 5.31
N VAL A 166 -4.94 -2.09 5.70
CA VAL A 166 -4.73 -3.55 5.88
C VAL A 166 -4.26 -4.25 4.60
N VAL A 167 -4.78 -3.85 3.44
CA VAL A 167 -4.51 -4.53 2.16
C VAL A 167 -3.43 -3.86 1.32
N GLN A 168 -3.03 -2.64 1.67
CA GLN A 168 -2.05 -1.87 0.90
C GLN A 168 -0.70 -2.60 0.85
N ASN A 169 -0.29 -2.99 -0.36
CA ASN A 169 0.96 -3.73 -0.60
C ASN A 169 1.09 -5.01 0.25
N ASN A 170 -0.03 -5.64 0.64
CA ASN A 170 -0.06 -6.82 1.49
C ASN A 170 -0.85 -7.97 0.81
N PRO A 171 -0.18 -8.84 0.04
CA PRO A 171 -0.84 -9.94 -0.68
C PRO A 171 -1.62 -10.91 0.22
N LYS A 172 -1.14 -11.14 1.45
CA LYS A 172 -1.81 -12.05 2.40
C LYS A 172 -3.14 -11.46 2.84
N SER A 173 -3.16 -10.19 3.28
CA SER A 173 -4.40 -9.50 3.65
C SER A 173 -5.34 -9.30 2.47
N GLN A 174 -4.82 -8.99 1.28
CA GLN A 174 -5.62 -8.92 0.06
C GLN A 174 -6.38 -10.23 -0.18
N GLN A 175 -5.70 -11.38 -0.08
CA GLN A 175 -6.33 -12.68 -0.22
C GLN A 175 -7.40 -12.93 0.86
N LEU A 176 -7.09 -12.65 2.13
CA LEU A 176 -8.03 -12.85 3.25
C LEU A 176 -9.30 -12.00 3.10
N VAL A 177 -9.17 -10.75 2.64
CA VAL A 177 -10.31 -9.87 2.38
C VAL A 177 -11.16 -10.38 1.21
N MET A 178 -10.52 -10.90 0.16
CA MET A 178 -11.23 -11.52 -0.96
C MET A 178 -12.00 -12.78 -0.53
N GLU A 179 -11.38 -13.64 0.28
CA GLU A 179 -12.00 -14.86 0.84
C GLU A 179 -13.17 -14.55 1.78
N ALA A 180 -13.08 -13.45 2.53
CA ALA A 180 -14.16 -12.95 3.38
C ALA A 180 -15.26 -12.19 2.61
N ASN A 181 -15.24 -12.20 1.27
CA ASN A 181 -16.16 -11.49 0.39
C ASN A 181 -16.21 -9.97 0.67
N GLY A 182 -15.08 -9.38 1.05
CA GLY A 182 -14.97 -7.95 1.37
C GLY A 182 -15.10 -7.02 0.18
N LEU A 183 -14.92 -7.51 -1.05
CA LEU A 183 -15.07 -6.70 -2.27
C LEU A 183 -16.53 -6.25 -2.49
N GLU A 184 -17.52 -7.08 -2.16
CA GLU A 184 -18.95 -6.77 -2.34
C GLU A 184 -19.41 -5.52 -1.57
N PRO A 185 -19.21 -5.41 -0.24
CA PRO A 185 -19.60 -4.19 0.50
C PRO A 185 -18.81 -2.96 0.05
N LEU A 186 -17.53 -3.12 -0.34
CA LEU A 186 -16.76 -2.01 -0.89
C LEU A 186 -17.34 -1.50 -2.21
N LEU A 187 -17.75 -2.40 -3.11
CA LEU A 187 -18.40 -2.04 -4.37
C LEU A 187 -19.77 -1.38 -4.15
N SER A 188 -20.54 -1.89 -3.19
CA SER A 188 -21.81 -1.28 -2.77
C SER A 188 -21.60 0.17 -2.33
N ASN A 189 -20.62 0.42 -1.46
CA ASN A 189 -20.31 1.76 -0.98
C ASN A 189 -19.75 2.66 -2.10
N PHE A 190 -18.93 2.12 -3.00
CA PHE A 190 -18.40 2.90 -4.12
C PHE A 190 -19.51 3.37 -5.08
N THR A 191 -20.47 2.49 -5.38
CA THR A 191 -21.51 2.72 -6.40
C THR A 191 -22.72 3.47 -5.87
N SER A 192 -23.17 3.15 -4.66
CA SER A 192 -24.55 3.44 -4.20
C SER A 192 -24.62 4.28 -2.93
N ASP A 193 -23.48 4.56 -2.29
CA ASP A 193 -23.47 5.39 -1.08
C ASP A 193 -23.85 6.85 -1.40
N GLU A 194 -24.64 7.46 -0.53
CA GLU A 194 -25.06 8.85 -0.66
C GLU A 194 -23.90 9.81 -0.35
N ASP A 195 -22.98 9.41 0.52
CA ASP A 195 -21.86 10.24 0.95
C ASP A 195 -20.63 10.05 0.04
N ILE A 196 -20.18 11.15 -0.54
CA ILE A 196 -19.04 11.14 -1.47
C ILE A 196 -17.71 10.76 -0.79
N THR A 197 -17.57 10.99 0.51
CA THR A 197 -16.38 10.62 1.28
C THR A 197 -16.31 9.10 1.43
N ALA A 198 -17.43 8.47 1.81
CA ALA A 198 -17.57 7.02 1.88
C ALA A 198 -17.31 6.37 0.51
N ARG A 199 -17.86 6.92 -0.58
CA ARG A 199 -17.57 6.46 -1.94
C ARG A 199 -16.07 6.55 -2.28
N THR A 200 -15.44 7.67 -1.93
CA THR A 200 -14.01 7.92 -2.21
C THR A 200 -13.11 6.99 -1.42
N LYS A 201 -13.42 6.73 -0.14
CA LYS A 201 -12.70 5.78 0.72
C LYS A 201 -12.93 4.33 0.30
N ALA A 202 -14.12 3.97 -0.15
CA ALA A 202 -14.40 2.66 -0.73
C ALA A 202 -13.58 2.42 -2.01
N LEU A 203 -13.51 3.41 -2.91
CA LEU A 203 -12.62 3.37 -4.07
C LEU A 203 -11.14 3.35 -3.65
N GLY A 204 -10.79 3.97 -2.52
CA GLY A 204 -9.61 3.73 -1.66
C GLY A 204 -9.25 2.26 -1.58
N ALA A 205 -10.05 1.56 -0.81
CA ALA A 205 -9.86 0.18 -0.46
C ALA A 205 -9.84 -0.73 -1.68
N ILE A 206 -10.77 -0.53 -2.64
CA ILE A 206 -10.83 -1.33 -3.87
C ILE A 206 -9.51 -1.21 -4.64
N SER A 207 -9.00 0.01 -4.83
CA SER A 207 -7.72 0.23 -5.52
C SER A 207 -6.60 -0.56 -4.83
N SER A 208 -6.44 -0.42 -3.51
CA SER A 208 -5.41 -1.15 -2.76
C SER A 208 -5.61 -2.67 -2.75
N LEU A 209 -6.85 -3.14 -2.78
CA LEU A 209 -7.20 -4.57 -2.78
C LEU A 209 -6.86 -5.26 -4.10
N ILE A 210 -7.04 -4.57 -5.23
CA ILE A 210 -6.83 -5.15 -6.57
C ILE A 210 -5.45 -4.86 -7.16
N MET A 211 -4.70 -3.90 -6.61
CA MET A 211 -3.32 -3.64 -7.04
C MET A 211 -2.45 -4.88 -6.88
N HIS A 212 -1.79 -5.27 -7.97
CA HIS A 212 -0.96 -6.47 -8.12
C HIS A 212 -1.68 -7.80 -7.78
N ASN A 213 -3.01 -7.80 -7.79
CA ASN A 213 -3.86 -8.93 -7.43
C ASN A 213 -4.78 -9.30 -8.61
N LYS A 214 -4.31 -10.18 -9.50
CA LYS A 214 -5.03 -10.58 -10.72
C LYS A 214 -6.44 -11.15 -10.45
N PRO A 215 -6.64 -12.04 -9.45
CA PRO A 215 -8.00 -12.45 -9.06
C PRO A 215 -8.90 -11.28 -8.65
N GLY A 216 -8.34 -10.30 -7.92
CA GLY A 216 -9.05 -9.07 -7.53
C GLY A 216 -9.49 -8.23 -8.73
N ILE A 217 -8.61 -8.04 -9.72
CA ILE A 217 -8.93 -7.32 -10.96
C ILE A 217 -10.04 -8.05 -11.74
N ALA A 218 -9.96 -9.37 -11.85
CA ALA A 218 -10.98 -10.17 -12.53
C ALA A 218 -12.34 -10.06 -11.82
N ALA A 219 -12.36 -10.13 -10.49
CA ALA A 219 -13.57 -9.96 -9.69
C ALA A 219 -14.17 -8.54 -9.84
N PHE A 220 -13.33 -7.50 -9.82
CA PHE A 220 -13.75 -6.12 -10.04
C PHE A 220 -14.38 -5.94 -11.43
N ARG A 221 -13.79 -6.54 -12.47
CA ARG A 221 -14.35 -6.54 -13.84
C ARG A 221 -15.70 -7.26 -13.88
N LEU A 222 -15.80 -8.45 -13.30
CA LEU A 222 -17.06 -9.23 -13.27
C LEU A 222 -18.19 -8.50 -12.55
N ALA A 223 -17.86 -7.69 -11.55
CA ALA A 223 -18.82 -6.87 -10.82
C ALA A 223 -19.15 -5.52 -11.50
N ASN A 224 -18.85 -5.36 -12.79
CA ASN A 224 -19.06 -4.13 -13.55
C ASN A 224 -18.36 -2.89 -12.96
N GLY A 225 -17.15 -3.08 -12.38
CA GLY A 225 -16.37 -2.00 -11.78
C GLY A 225 -16.01 -0.87 -12.76
N TYR A 226 -15.86 -1.16 -14.05
CA TYR A 226 -15.65 -0.15 -15.09
C TYR A 226 -16.85 0.77 -15.29
N GLY A 227 -18.08 0.25 -15.24
CA GLY A 227 -19.28 1.10 -15.27
C GLY A 227 -19.30 2.08 -14.10
N ALA A 228 -18.99 1.58 -12.91
CA ALA A 228 -18.91 2.41 -11.71
C ALA A 228 -17.79 3.47 -11.77
N LEU A 229 -16.64 3.14 -12.38
CA LEU A 229 -15.57 4.12 -12.64
C LEU A 229 -16.01 5.21 -13.61
N ARG A 230 -16.74 4.86 -14.68
CA ARG A 230 -17.28 5.83 -15.63
C ARG A 230 -18.22 6.82 -14.93
N ASP A 231 -19.09 6.31 -14.07
CA ASP A 231 -20.04 7.12 -13.32
C ASP A 231 -19.30 8.01 -12.30
N ALA A 232 -18.20 7.52 -11.70
CA ALA A 232 -17.35 8.31 -10.82
C ALA A 232 -16.67 9.49 -11.54
N LEU A 233 -16.26 9.32 -12.79
CA LEU A 233 -15.70 10.42 -13.60
C LEU A 233 -16.73 11.53 -13.91
N SER A 234 -18.02 11.19 -13.90
CA SER A 234 -19.11 12.15 -14.13
C SER A 234 -19.50 12.94 -12.86
N SER A 235 -18.87 12.66 -11.72
CA SER A 235 -19.04 13.41 -10.47
C SER A 235 -18.39 14.79 -10.54
N GLU A 236 -18.89 15.76 -9.78
CA GLU A 236 -18.27 17.09 -9.65
C GLU A 236 -17.11 17.10 -8.64
N ASN A 237 -16.89 15.99 -7.90
CA ASN A 237 -15.85 15.92 -6.88
C ASN A 237 -14.48 15.56 -7.48
N ALA A 238 -13.58 16.56 -7.55
CA ALA A 238 -12.24 16.40 -8.12
C ALA A 238 -11.41 15.28 -7.47
N ARG A 239 -11.50 15.09 -6.14
CA ARG A 239 -10.77 14.04 -5.43
C ARG A 239 -11.24 12.66 -5.85
N PHE A 240 -12.55 12.49 -6.00
CA PHE A 240 -13.16 11.24 -6.45
C PHE A 240 -12.82 10.93 -7.91
N GLN A 241 -12.93 11.94 -8.80
CA GLN A 241 -12.53 11.82 -10.20
C GLN A 241 -11.07 11.42 -10.35
N ARG A 242 -10.16 12.11 -9.65
CA ARG A 242 -8.71 11.82 -9.66
C ARG A 242 -8.42 10.39 -9.24
N LYS A 243 -9.08 9.91 -8.18
CA LYS A 243 -8.90 8.54 -7.70
C LYS A 243 -9.41 7.50 -8.70
N ALA A 244 -10.52 7.79 -9.38
CA ALA A 244 -11.04 6.95 -10.45
C ALA A 244 -10.10 6.93 -11.67
N LEU A 245 -9.62 8.10 -12.12
CA LEU A 245 -8.65 8.21 -13.22
C LEU A 245 -7.36 7.44 -12.95
N ASN A 246 -6.82 7.55 -11.73
CA ASN A 246 -5.61 6.83 -11.33
C ASN A 246 -5.83 5.31 -11.34
N LEU A 247 -7.00 4.83 -10.89
CA LEU A 247 -7.31 3.40 -10.95
C LEU A 247 -7.48 2.92 -12.39
N ILE A 248 -8.15 3.69 -13.25
CA ILE A 248 -8.29 3.36 -14.68
C ILE A 248 -6.91 3.28 -15.34
N HIS A 249 -6.03 4.26 -15.09
CA HIS A 249 -4.67 4.26 -15.61
C HIS A 249 -3.88 3.01 -15.17
N TYR A 250 -4.00 2.63 -13.89
CA TYR A 250 -3.39 1.40 -13.38
C TYR A 250 -3.92 0.15 -14.12
N LEU A 251 -5.23 0.05 -14.27
CA LEU A 251 -5.87 -1.12 -14.90
C LEU A 251 -5.52 -1.26 -16.39
N LEU A 252 -5.44 -0.14 -17.13
CA LEU A 252 -5.01 -0.12 -18.53
C LEU A 252 -3.58 -0.66 -18.70
N ARG A 253 -2.68 -0.35 -17.76
CA ARG A 253 -1.29 -0.83 -17.79
C ARG A 253 -1.14 -2.30 -17.41
N GLU A 254 -1.99 -2.78 -16.50
CA GLU A 254 -1.92 -4.18 -16.04
C GLU A 254 -2.59 -5.12 -17.04
N THR A 255 -3.67 -4.69 -17.70
CA THR A 255 -4.46 -5.56 -18.58
C THR A 255 -4.81 -4.88 -19.90
N GLN A 256 -4.02 -5.16 -20.95
CA GLN A 256 -4.23 -4.59 -22.29
C GLN A 256 -5.64 -4.86 -22.87
N SER A 257 -6.28 -5.97 -22.46
CA SER A 257 -7.65 -6.30 -22.87
C SER A 257 -8.70 -5.27 -22.45
N ASP A 258 -8.35 -4.42 -21.48
CA ASP A 258 -9.26 -3.47 -20.84
C ASP A 258 -9.35 -2.17 -21.64
N CYS A 259 -8.37 -1.90 -22.51
CA CYS A 259 -8.38 -0.76 -23.44
C CYS A 259 -9.63 -0.76 -24.34
N ASN A 260 -10.02 -1.94 -24.83
CA ASN A 260 -11.24 -2.12 -25.63
C ASN A 260 -12.50 -1.81 -24.81
N ILE A 261 -12.61 -2.35 -23.59
CA ILE A 261 -13.76 -2.13 -22.70
C ILE A 261 -13.87 -0.63 -22.35
N VAL A 262 -12.76 0.00 -22.00
CA VAL A 262 -12.68 1.42 -21.67
C VAL A 262 -13.07 2.29 -22.87
N THR A 263 -12.65 1.91 -24.07
CA THR A 263 -13.04 2.61 -25.31
C THR A 263 -14.54 2.46 -25.58
N GLU A 264 -15.08 1.24 -25.51
CA GLU A 264 -16.51 0.95 -25.73
C GLU A 264 -17.43 1.64 -24.70
N LEU A 265 -16.96 1.78 -23.45
CA LEU A 265 -17.69 2.48 -22.40
C LEU A 265 -17.64 4.00 -22.52
N GLY A 266 -16.91 4.55 -23.49
CA GLY A 266 -16.87 5.98 -23.78
C GLY A 266 -15.94 6.80 -22.88
N PHE A 267 -15.00 6.16 -22.18
CA PHE A 267 -14.01 6.86 -21.37
C PHE A 267 -13.15 7.88 -22.12
N PRO A 268 -12.69 7.64 -23.37
CA PRO A 268 -11.90 8.64 -24.10
C PRO A 268 -12.60 10.00 -24.15
N ARG A 269 -13.92 10.01 -24.40
CA ARG A 269 -14.70 11.23 -24.50
C ARG A 269 -14.85 11.95 -23.16
N ILE A 270 -14.99 11.22 -22.07
CA ILE A 270 -15.04 11.78 -20.71
C ILE A 270 -13.67 12.33 -20.32
N MET A 271 -12.59 11.59 -20.57
CA MET A 271 -11.23 12.04 -20.27
C MET A 271 -10.83 13.28 -21.09
N MET A 272 -11.26 13.40 -22.35
CA MET A 272 -11.08 14.63 -23.12
C MET A 272 -11.74 15.84 -22.46
N HIS A 273 -12.95 15.68 -21.92
CA HIS A 273 -13.61 16.75 -21.16
C HIS A 273 -12.83 17.08 -19.88
N LEU A 274 -12.38 16.07 -19.12
CA LEU A 274 -11.62 16.25 -17.89
C LEU A 274 -10.21 16.81 -18.12
N ALA A 275 -9.61 16.61 -19.29
CA ALA A 275 -8.36 17.25 -19.69
C ALA A 275 -8.47 18.79 -19.79
N SER A 276 -9.71 19.31 -19.84
CA SER A 276 -10.02 20.75 -19.77
C SER A 276 -10.52 21.20 -18.40
N SER A 277 -10.43 20.37 -17.36
CA SER A 277 -10.85 20.70 -15.99
C SER A 277 -10.03 21.87 -15.40
N GLU A 278 -10.59 22.61 -14.44
CA GLU A 278 -9.86 23.63 -13.70
C GLU A 278 -8.86 23.02 -12.69
N ASP A 279 -9.14 21.82 -12.18
CA ASP A 279 -8.26 21.09 -11.25
C ASP A 279 -7.08 20.47 -12.00
N SER A 280 -5.86 20.90 -11.66
CA SER A 280 -4.63 20.47 -12.33
C SER A 280 -4.37 18.97 -12.22
N GLU A 281 -4.65 18.38 -11.05
CA GLU A 281 -4.43 16.95 -10.83
C GLU A 281 -5.45 16.09 -11.60
N VAL A 282 -6.71 16.54 -11.72
CA VAL A 282 -7.71 15.87 -12.57
C VAL A 282 -7.32 15.95 -14.04
N ARG A 283 -6.88 17.13 -14.52
CA ARG A 283 -6.39 17.28 -15.91
C ARG A 283 -5.23 16.34 -16.19
N GLU A 284 -4.23 16.33 -15.31
CA GLU A 284 -3.04 15.50 -15.44
C GLU A 284 -3.39 14.01 -15.46
N ALA A 285 -4.25 13.55 -14.55
CA ALA A 285 -4.70 12.17 -14.51
C ALA A 285 -5.51 11.78 -15.76
N ALA A 286 -6.31 12.70 -16.31
CA ALA A 286 -7.05 12.47 -17.55
C ALA A 286 -6.12 12.37 -18.76
N LEU A 287 -5.13 13.25 -18.86
CA LEU A 287 -4.09 13.20 -19.91
C LEU A 287 -3.27 11.91 -19.84
N ARG A 288 -2.92 11.43 -18.63
CA ARG A 288 -2.28 10.12 -18.45
C ARG A 288 -3.13 8.97 -18.99
N GLY A 289 -4.43 8.98 -18.69
CA GLY A 289 -5.37 7.97 -19.19
C GLY A 289 -5.46 7.97 -20.73
N LEU A 290 -5.58 9.17 -21.34
CA LEU A 290 -5.61 9.33 -22.79
C LEU A 290 -4.31 8.86 -23.47
N LEU A 291 -3.16 9.14 -22.86
CA LEU A 291 -1.86 8.71 -23.38
C LEU A 291 -1.74 7.18 -23.42
N GLU A 292 -2.18 6.47 -22.39
CA GLU A 292 -2.15 5.01 -22.40
C GLU A 292 -3.08 4.43 -23.48
N LEU A 293 -4.26 5.03 -23.67
CA LEU A 293 -5.17 4.62 -24.75
C LEU A 293 -4.61 4.94 -26.14
N ALA A 294 -3.88 6.04 -26.30
CA ALA A 294 -3.23 6.38 -27.56
C ALA A 294 -2.10 5.41 -27.93
N LYS A 295 -1.29 4.97 -26.94
CA LYS A 295 -0.24 3.97 -27.16
C LYS A 295 -0.79 2.61 -27.61
N ASP A 296 -1.91 2.17 -27.04
CA ASP A 296 -2.58 0.94 -27.50
C ASP A 296 -3.06 1.05 -28.96
N ARG A 297 -3.54 2.24 -29.37
CA ARG A 297 -3.96 2.51 -30.75
C ARG A 297 -2.80 2.49 -31.75
N THR A 298 -1.58 2.82 -31.33
CA THR A 298 -0.40 2.70 -32.22
C THR A 298 0.00 1.25 -32.45
N ASP A 299 -0.30 0.35 -31.51
CA ASP A 299 -0.01 -1.08 -31.59
C ASP A 299 -1.12 -1.90 -32.26
N GLY A 300 -2.38 -1.44 -32.17
CA GLY A 300 -3.56 -2.07 -32.77
C GLY A 300 -4.07 -1.31 -33.99
N THR A 301 -4.23 -1.99 -35.13
CA THR A 301 -4.75 -1.43 -36.39
C THR A 301 -6.25 -1.04 -36.29
N GLN A 302 -6.60 0.01 -35.55
CA GLN A 302 -7.95 0.58 -35.52
C GLN A 302 -7.94 2.03 -36.00
N GLY A 303 -8.69 2.26 -37.09
CA GLY A 303 -8.77 3.52 -37.82
C GLY A 303 -9.33 4.67 -36.98
N GLY A 304 -8.80 5.86 -37.29
CA GLY A 304 -9.02 7.10 -36.55
C GLY A 304 -10.48 7.50 -36.38
N PHE A 305 -10.78 8.03 -35.21
CA PHE A 305 -12.02 8.73 -34.94
C PHE A 305 -11.83 10.19 -35.35
N GLY A 306 -11.95 10.48 -36.65
CA GLY A 306 -11.58 11.79 -37.20
C GLY A 306 -12.18 13.00 -36.46
N GLU A 307 -13.39 12.91 -35.89
CA GLU A 307 -13.97 14.01 -35.09
C GLU A 307 -13.46 14.09 -33.65
N GLU A 308 -13.10 12.96 -33.04
CA GLU A 308 -12.56 12.93 -31.68
C GLU A 308 -11.09 13.34 -31.67
N ASP A 309 -10.35 12.96 -32.71
CA ASP A 309 -8.94 13.30 -32.88
C ASP A 309 -8.77 14.82 -33.13
N GLU A 310 -9.67 15.46 -33.90
CA GLU A 310 -9.67 16.92 -34.07
C GLU A 310 -10.03 17.67 -32.77
N LYS A 311 -10.98 17.15 -31.98
CA LYS A 311 -11.30 17.74 -30.67
C LYS A 311 -10.13 17.60 -29.70
N LEU A 312 -9.50 16.43 -29.66
CA LEU A 312 -8.31 16.20 -28.85
C LEU A 312 -7.18 17.14 -29.28
N LYS A 313 -6.97 17.31 -30.59
CA LYS A 313 -6.00 18.25 -31.15
C LYS A 313 -6.24 19.67 -30.65
N GLN A 314 -7.49 20.15 -30.72
CA GLN A 314 -7.85 21.49 -30.24
C GLN A 314 -7.60 21.63 -28.74
N ILE A 315 -8.01 20.66 -27.93
CA ILE A 315 -7.80 20.66 -26.47
C ILE A 315 -6.30 20.74 -26.16
N LEU A 316 -5.48 19.92 -26.80
CA LEU A 316 -4.03 19.94 -26.59
C LEU A 316 -3.40 21.25 -27.05
N GLN A 317 -3.85 21.83 -28.16
CA GLN A 317 -3.40 23.15 -28.61
C GLN A 317 -3.73 24.24 -27.60
N ASP A 318 -4.95 24.26 -27.07
CA ASP A 318 -5.39 25.23 -26.06
C ASP A 318 -4.57 25.09 -24.78
N ARG A 319 -4.28 23.84 -24.34
CA ARG A 319 -3.40 23.59 -23.19
C ARG A 319 -1.96 24.01 -23.44
N MET A 320 -1.38 23.69 -24.61
CA MET A 320 -0.02 24.12 -24.98
C MET A 320 0.10 25.65 -25.01
N ASN A 321 -0.93 26.34 -25.52
CA ASN A 321 -0.99 27.81 -25.54
C ASN A 321 -1.11 28.37 -24.12
N GLY A 322 -1.96 27.77 -23.28
CA GLY A 322 -2.10 28.13 -21.87
C GLY A 322 -0.79 28.00 -21.10
N ILE A 323 -0.11 26.85 -21.23
CA ILE A 323 1.21 26.60 -20.64
C ILE A 323 2.25 27.60 -21.18
N SER A 324 2.26 27.87 -22.49
CA SER A 324 3.20 28.82 -23.09
C SER A 324 3.02 30.26 -22.59
N ALA A 325 1.83 30.60 -22.09
CA ALA A 325 1.52 31.93 -21.54
C ALA A 325 1.83 32.05 -20.04
N MET A 326 2.16 30.95 -19.35
CA MET A 326 2.50 30.96 -17.92
C MET A 326 3.88 31.59 -17.68
N PRO A 327 4.07 32.27 -16.54
CA PRO A 327 5.39 32.78 -16.15
C PRO A 327 6.33 31.60 -15.82
N MET A 328 7.63 31.81 -16.02
CA MET A 328 8.64 30.75 -15.83
C MET A 328 8.65 30.13 -14.43
N GLU A 329 8.27 30.91 -13.41
CA GLU A 329 8.20 30.46 -12.01
C GLU A 329 7.10 29.39 -11.80
N ASP A 330 6.01 29.46 -12.56
CA ASP A 330 4.87 28.53 -12.44
C ASP A 330 5.03 27.28 -13.31
N LEU A 331 5.94 27.30 -14.30
CA LEU A 331 6.14 26.17 -15.21
C LEU A 331 6.69 24.92 -14.51
N GLY A 332 7.34 25.08 -13.35
CA GLY A 332 7.77 23.97 -12.51
C GLY A 332 6.60 23.17 -11.96
N ALA A 333 5.50 23.85 -11.58
CA ALA A 333 4.31 23.21 -11.02
C ALA A 333 3.53 22.36 -12.05
N VAL A 334 3.68 22.67 -13.34
CA VAL A 334 3.03 21.96 -14.45
C VAL A 334 3.99 21.06 -15.23
N LYS A 335 5.12 20.66 -14.64
CA LYS A 335 6.13 19.78 -15.28
C LYS A 335 5.50 18.51 -15.85
N ASP A 336 4.68 17.82 -15.06
CA ASP A 336 4.03 16.58 -15.47
C ASP A 336 3.02 16.82 -16.61
N GLU A 337 2.19 17.87 -16.50
CA GLU A 337 1.25 18.27 -17.57
C GLU A 337 2.01 18.57 -18.88
N ARG A 338 3.15 19.28 -18.82
CA ARG A 338 4.00 19.58 -20.00
C ARG A 338 4.47 18.31 -20.70
N GLN A 339 4.99 17.34 -19.94
CA GLN A 339 5.49 16.08 -20.48
C GLN A 339 4.38 15.22 -21.06
N LEU A 340 3.21 15.19 -20.41
CA LEU A 340 2.06 14.42 -20.85
C LEU A 340 1.46 14.98 -22.15
N VAL A 341 1.29 16.29 -22.25
CA VAL A 341 0.75 16.95 -23.46
C VAL A 341 1.66 16.70 -24.66
N ASP A 342 2.97 16.82 -24.51
CA ASP A 342 3.93 16.52 -25.58
C ASP A 342 3.93 15.04 -25.97
N SER A 343 3.94 14.14 -24.98
CA SER A 343 3.91 12.69 -25.22
C SER A 343 2.64 12.27 -25.94
N LEU A 344 1.49 12.83 -25.54
CA LEU A 344 0.20 12.53 -26.14
C LEU A 344 0.08 13.12 -27.55
N TRP A 345 0.57 14.34 -27.76
CA TRP A 345 0.64 14.96 -29.08
C TRP A 345 1.48 14.13 -30.05
N ASN A 346 2.68 13.74 -29.63
CA ASN A 346 3.57 12.90 -30.43
C ASN A 346 2.94 11.52 -30.71
N ALA A 347 2.30 10.89 -29.72
CA ALA A 347 1.65 9.59 -29.90
C ALA A 347 0.44 9.63 -30.84
N CYS A 348 -0.27 10.76 -30.93
CA CYS A 348 -1.47 10.89 -31.77
C CYS A 348 -1.18 11.39 -33.19
N PHE A 349 -0.15 12.23 -33.37
CA PHE A 349 0.07 12.99 -34.61
C PHE A 349 1.46 12.81 -35.24
N ASP A 350 2.38 12.08 -34.60
CA ASP A 350 3.76 11.89 -35.07
C ASP A 350 4.52 13.21 -35.37
N GLU A 351 4.12 14.31 -34.72
CA GLU A 351 4.68 15.65 -34.88
C GLU A 351 5.30 16.15 -33.57
N PRO A 352 6.35 16.99 -33.62
CA PRO A 352 6.87 17.63 -32.42
C PRO A 352 5.85 18.64 -31.87
N SER A 353 5.64 18.65 -30.54
CA SER A 353 4.73 19.62 -29.93
C SER A 353 5.29 21.04 -29.96
N SER A 354 4.42 22.05 -29.94
CA SER A 354 4.84 23.45 -29.88
C SER A 354 5.64 23.78 -28.60
N LEU A 355 5.44 23.02 -27.51
CA LEU A 355 6.21 23.16 -26.27
C LEU A 355 7.65 22.70 -26.45
N ARG A 356 7.85 21.62 -27.21
CA ARG A 356 9.17 21.09 -27.56
C ARG A 356 9.93 22.07 -28.46
N GLU A 357 9.27 22.64 -29.46
CA GLU A 357 9.88 23.64 -30.36
C GLU A 357 10.30 24.91 -29.63
N LYS A 358 9.51 25.35 -28.63
CA LYS A 358 9.82 26.51 -27.80
C LYS A 358 10.84 26.24 -26.68
N GLY A 359 11.33 25.01 -26.54
CA GLY A 359 12.26 24.63 -25.48
C GLY A 359 11.64 24.65 -24.07
N LEU A 360 10.31 24.58 -23.96
CA LEU A 360 9.58 24.63 -22.70
C LEU A 360 9.36 23.24 -22.07
N LEU A 361 9.88 22.17 -22.68
CA LEU A 361 9.68 20.79 -22.22
C LEU A 361 10.56 20.43 -21.01
N VAL A 362 11.81 20.88 -21.01
CA VAL A 362 12.81 20.61 -19.95
C VAL A 362 13.40 21.95 -19.56
N LEU A 363 13.02 22.45 -18.38
CA LEU A 363 13.53 23.71 -17.86
C LEU A 363 14.83 23.49 -17.08
N PRO A 364 15.75 24.47 -17.05
CA PRO A 364 16.93 24.41 -16.20
C PRO A 364 16.52 24.27 -14.73
N GLY A 365 16.85 23.14 -14.10
CA GLY A 365 16.45 22.83 -12.73
C GLY A 365 15.39 21.74 -12.60
N ASP A 366 14.75 21.30 -13.69
CA ASP A 366 13.79 20.18 -13.66
C ASP A 366 14.45 18.86 -13.21
N ASP A 367 15.76 18.69 -13.42
CA ASP A 367 16.58 17.55 -12.97
C ASP A 367 17.52 17.91 -11.79
N ALA A 368 17.40 19.12 -11.23
CA ALA A 368 18.19 19.47 -10.06
C ALA A 368 17.69 18.66 -8.86
N LEU A 369 18.57 17.83 -8.30
CA LEU A 369 18.31 17.21 -7.00
C LEU A 369 17.93 18.31 -6.00
N PRO A 370 16.97 18.06 -5.09
CA PRO A 370 16.67 18.99 -4.02
C PRO A 370 17.98 19.44 -3.36
N PRO A 371 18.16 20.74 -3.04
CA PRO A 371 19.36 21.18 -2.38
C PRO A 371 19.55 20.33 -1.12
N ASP A 372 20.69 19.66 -1.03
CA ASP A 372 21.02 18.80 0.11
C ASP A 372 21.27 19.67 1.34
N VAL A 373 20.19 20.07 1.98
CA VAL A 373 20.19 20.82 3.24
C VAL A 373 20.63 19.95 4.41
N ALA A 374 20.61 18.62 4.28
CA ALA A 374 20.95 17.69 5.36
C ALA A 374 22.47 17.49 5.49
N SER A 375 23.21 17.39 4.39
CA SER A 375 24.67 17.17 4.46
C SER A 375 25.43 18.34 5.06
N GLY A 376 24.94 19.57 4.91
CA GLY A 376 25.52 20.75 5.56
C GLY A 376 25.36 20.76 7.10
N HIS A 377 24.38 20.02 7.63
CA HIS A 377 24.12 19.90 9.08
C HIS A 377 24.63 18.58 9.68
N PHE A 378 24.84 17.55 8.85
CA PHE A 378 25.26 16.21 9.25
C PHE A 378 26.55 15.76 8.56
N GLU A 379 27.51 16.64 8.34
CA GLU A 379 28.84 16.23 7.92
C GLU A 379 29.54 15.50 9.08
N PRO A 380 29.89 14.20 8.96
CA PRO A 380 30.69 13.53 9.96
C PRO A 380 32.10 14.15 9.94
N PRO A 381 32.76 14.37 11.11
CA PRO A 381 34.09 14.99 11.18
C PRO A 381 35.19 14.26 10.39
N LEU A 382 34.92 13.04 9.91
CA LEU A 382 35.84 12.26 9.08
C LEU A 382 35.96 12.76 7.63
N ARG A 383 34.97 13.49 7.08
CA ARG A 383 35.08 14.07 5.73
C ARG A 383 35.78 15.43 5.68
N ALA A 384 35.69 16.22 6.75
CA ALA A 384 36.34 17.53 6.85
C ALA A 384 37.89 17.45 6.80
N TRP A 385 38.48 16.30 7.16
CA TRP A 385 39.93 16.10 7.06
C TRP A 385 40.43 15.67 5.67
N ALA A 386 39.55 15.26 4.77
CA ALA A 386 39.96 14.84 3.42
C ALA A 386 39.98 15.98 2.40
N ALA A 387 39.36 17.13 2.70
CA ALA A 387 39.22 18.25 1.78
C ALA A 387 40.07 19.44 2.23
N ASN A 388 41.40 19.32 2.16
CA ASN A 388 42.27 20.49 2.16
C ASN A 388 43.54 20.24 1.33
N PRO A 389 43.58 20.62 0.03
CA PRO A 389 44.81 20.65 -0.73
C PRO A 389 45.38 22.08 -0.71
N GLU A 390 46.09 22.44 0.35
CA GLU A 390 46.94 23.65 0.31
C GLU A 390 48.29 23.33 -0.34
N VAL A 391 48.59 24.13 -1.36
CA VAL A 391 49.80 24.11 -2.18
C VAL A 391 51.01 24.59 -1.36
N GLY A 392 52.08 23.79 -1.34
CA GLY A 392 53.38 24.21 -0.83
C GLY A 392 54.49 23.19 -1.04
N ARG A 393 55.26 23.32 -2.14
CA ARG A 393 56.52 22.62 -2.36
C ARG A 393 57.51 22.91 -1.22
N ASN A 394 58.10 21.87 -0.61
CA ASN A 394 59.56 21.65 -0.59
C ASN A 394 59.91 20.32 0.12
N ALA A 395 60.92 19.65 -0.41
CA ALA A 395 61.35 18.30 -0.07
C ALA A 395 62.23 18.22 1.19
N SER A 396 62.12 17.13 1.96
CA SER A 396 63.24 16.23 2.33
C SER A 396 62.82 15.18 3.38
N THR A 397 63.06 13.91 3.04
CA THR A 397 63.37 12.72 3.88
C THR A 397 63.14 12.77 5.39
N GLU A 398 62.31 11.86 5.92
CA GLU A 398 62.73 10.85 6.93
C GLU A 398 61.58 9.87 7.27
N LYS A 399 61.92 8.59 7.44
CA LYS A 399 61.03 7.49 7.81
C LYS A 399 60.63 7.59 9.29
N LYS A 400 59.35 7.32 9.60
CA LYS A 400 58.97 6.54 10.81
C LYS A 400 57.56 5.97 10.68
N GLU A 401 57.45 4.76 11.21
CA GLU A 401 56.47 3.72 10.89
C GLU A 401 55.08 3.96 11.49
N THR A 402 54.06 3.57 10.73
CA THR A 402 52.69 3.32 11.18
C THR A 402 52.58 1.96 11.88
N PRO A 403 51.97 1.84 13.07
CA PRO A 403 51.51 0.54 13.56
C PRO A 403 50.19 0.19 12.85
N LEU A 404 50.27 -0.71 11.87
CA LEU A 404 49.12 -1.45 11.33
C LEU A 404 48.72 -2.53 12.34
N LEU A 405 47.45 -2.57 12.74
CA LEU A 405 46.88 -3.69 13.48
C LEU A 405 45.41 -3.91 13.10
N LEU A 406 45.21 -4.48 11.91
CA LEU A 406 44.10 -5.38 11.62
C LEU A 406 44.71 -6.72 11.22
N GLY A 407 44.68 -7.67 12.14
CA GLY A 407 45.08 -9.05 11.91
C GLY A 407 43.94 -9.85 11.24
N PRO A 408 44.25 -10.73 10.27
CA PRO A 408 43.28 -11.59 9.60
C PRO A 408 42.87 -12.79 10.48
N GLY A 409 41.64 -13.26 10.31
CA GLY A 409 41.08 -14.43 11.00
C GLY A 409 41.77 -15.76 10.63
N PRO A 410 41.65 -16.81 11.46
CA PRO A 410 42.44 -18.02 11.31
C PRO A 410 41.87 -19.00 10.27
N SER A 411 42.77 -19.50 9.42
CA SER A 411 42.57 -20.63 8.52
C SER A 411 42.72 -21.96 9.27
N THR A 412 41.83 -22.92 9.00
CA THR A 412 42.08 -24.34 9.22
C THR A 412 42.43 -25.00 7.90
N GLU A 413 43.69 -25.43 7.74
CA GLU A 413 44.08 -26.45 6.76
C GLU A 413 44.31 -27.78 7.49
N ASN A 414 43.75 -28.85 6.95
CA ASN A 414 44.45 -30.12 6.84
C ASN A 414 43.93 -30.83 5.58
N GLY A 415 44.82 -30.99 4.61
CA GLY A 415 44.47 -31.37 3.24
C GLY A 415 44.50 -32.86 2.95
N ALA A 416 44.07 -33.19 1.73
CA ALA A 416 44.57 -34.32 0.95
C ALA A 416 44.21 -34.14 -0.53
N ARG A 417 45.18 -33.60 -1.27
CA ARG A 417 45.67 -34.02 -2.60
C ARG A 417 44.78 -34.98 -3.41
N LEU A 418 44.42 -34.58 -4.65
CA LEU A 418 44.89 -35.22 -5.90
C LEU A 418 44.29 -34.53 -7.14
N GLN A 419 45.18 -34.13 -8.05
CA GLN A 419 44.89 -33.74 -9.43
C GLN A 419 44.38 -34.95 -10.23
N VAL A 420 43.58 -34.69 -11.28
CA VAL A 420 43.88 -35.10 -12.67
C VAL A 420 42.81 -34.55 -13.62
N SER A 421 43.29 -33.97 -14.71
CA SER A 421 42.54 -33.38 -15.82
C SER A 421 42.05 -34.43 -16.82
N SER A 422 40.88 -34.15 -17.40
CA SER A 422 40.51 -34.23 -18.82
C SER A 422 41.33 -35.11 -19.78
N ASN A 423 40.66 -36.11 -20.37
CA ASN A 423 40.52 -36.46 -21.80
C ASN A 423 39.96 -37.90 -21.84
N GLY A 424 38.98 -38.32 -22.65
CA GLY A 424 38.72 -37.99 -24.04
C GLY A 424 38.83 -39.29 -24.85
N ASP A 425 37.69 -39.67 -25.44
CA ASP A 425 37.46 -40.55 -26.60
C ASP A 425 37.27 -42.09 -26.53
N ALA A 426 36.15 -42.46 -27.18
CA ALA A 426 35.87 -43.60 -28.07
C ALA A 426 35.64 -44.99 -27.45
N ASP A 427 34.75 -45.88 -27.94
CA ASP A 427 33.71 -45.93 -28.98
C ASP A 427 33.09 -47.35 -28.91
N ALA A 428 32.00 -47.60 -29.66
CA ALA A 428 31.20 -48.81 -29.88
C ALA A 428 30.06 -49.04 -28.85
N GLY A 429 28.77 -48.95 -29.22
CA GLY A 429 28.08 -49.62 -30.33
C GLY A 429 27.62 -51.00 -29.81
N ASP A 430 26.33 -51.35 -29.70
CA ASP A 430 25.39 -51.38 -30.82
C ASP A 430 23.93 -51.64 -30.37
N HIS A 431 23.01 -51.17 -31.23
CA HIS A 431 21.62 -51.54 -31.51
C HIS A 431 20.69 -52.24 -30.49
N HIS A 432 19.50 -51.65 -30.24
CA HIS A 432 18.28 -51.93 -31.04
C HIS A 432 17.08 -51.05 -30.62
N ARG A 433 16.37 -50.51 -31.62
CA ARG A 433 14.99 -49.99 -31.55
C ARG A 433 14.15 -50.84 -32.48
N SER A 434 13.00 -51.35 -32.04
CA SER A 434 11.79 -51.55 -32.86
C SER A 434 10.56 -51.76 -31.96
N ASP A 435 9.47 -51.11 -32.37
CA ASP A 435 8.04 -51.43 -32.16
C ASP A 435 7.41 -51.40 -30.76
N SER A 436 6.60 -50.36 -30.52
CA SER A 436 5.13 -50.43 -30.53
C SER A 436 4.49 -49.05 -30.40
#